data_AF-A0A0Q7W8X5-F1
#
_entry.id   AF-A0A0Q7W8X5-F1
#
_cell.length_a   1.000
_cell.length_b   1.000
_cell.length_c   1.000
_cell.angle_alpha   90.00
_cell.angle_beta   90.00
_cell.angle_gamma   90.00
#
_symmetry.space_group_name_H-M   'P 1'
#
loop_
_entity.id
_entity.type
_entity.pdbx_description
1 polymer ?
#
loop_
_entity_poly.entity_id
_entity_poly.type
_entity_poly.pdbx_seq_one_letter_code
_entity_poly.pdbx_strand_id
1 'polypeptide(L)'
;MEYLDFVVLAVPAVIGLVAALVFGPNRGIIAGAVVMLVVVLVLLVFQVTPHEVGSAMGLMRFEWYRWVPSFLVGAAVGSVIFRMRNG
;
A
#
# COMPACT_ATOMS: atom_id res chain seq x y z
N MET A 1 10.46 -13.86 -7.11
CA MET A 1 9.85 -12.87 -6.20
C MET A 1 9.57 -13.61 -4.91
N GLU A 2 10.25 -13.27 -3.81
CA GLU A 2 9.82 -13.79 -2.51
C GLU A 2 8.44 -13.22 -2.17
N TYR A 3 7.63 -13.99 -1.46
CA TYR A 3 6.27 -13.60 -1.09
C TYR A 3 6.24 -12.27 -0.30
N LEU A 4 7.30 -11.96 0.46
CA LEU A 4 7.52 -10.68 1.15
C LEU A 4 7.60 -9.49 0.18
N ASP A 5 8.36 -9.61 -0.91
CA ASP A 5 8.50 -8.54 -1.90
C ASP A 5 7.17 -8.19 -2.55
N PHE A 6 6.35 -9.20 -2.84
CA PHE A 6 5.03 -9.00 -3.40
C PHE A 6 4.11 -8.23 -2.44
N VAL A 7 4.08 -8.63 -1.16
CA VAL A 7 3.25 -8.00 -0.13
C VAL A 7 3.69 -6.57 0.18
N VAL A 8 5.00 -6.33 0.21
CA VAL A 8 5.57 -5.04 0.63
C VAL A 8 5.72 -4.07 -0.54
N LEU A 9 5.76 -4.53 -1.79
CA LEU A 9 5.91 -3.65 -2.96
C LEU A 9 4.66 -3.61 -3.82
N ALA A 10 4.23 -4.74 -4.38
CA ALA A 10 3.16 -4.76 -5.38
C ALA A 10 1.81 -4.33 -4.78
N VAL A 11 1.46 -4.87 -3.61
CA VAL A 11 0.16 -4.59 -2.99
C VAL A 11 0.00 -3.10 -2.64
N PRO A 12 0.94 -2.44 -1.94
CA PRO A 12 0.84 -1.00 -1.67
C PRO A 12 0.77 -0.15 -2.94
N ALA A 13 1.57 -0.45 -3.96
CA ALA A 13 1.55 0.27 -5.23
C ALA A 13 0.18 0.19 -5.93
N VAL A 14 -0.41 -1.01 -5.98
CA VAL A 14 -1.73 -1.21 -6.59
C VAL A 14 -2.81 -0.46 -5.84
N ILE A 15 -2.78 -0.50 -4.49
CA ILE A 15 -3.75 0.24 -3.68
C ILE A 15 -3.61 1.75 -3.91
N GLY A 16 -2.39 2.28 -3.88
CA GLY A 16 -2.12 3.70 -4.15
C GLY A 16 -2.61 4.12 -5.54
N LEU A 17 -2.29 3.32 -6.57
CA LEU A 17 -2.73 3.55 -7.95
C LEU A 17 -4.25 3.62 -8.06
N VAL A 18 -4.93 2.56 -7.63
CA VAL A 18 -6.39 2.43 -7.80
C VAL A 18 -7.11 3.50 -6.98
N ALA A 19 -6.69 3.74 -5.75
CA ALA A 19 -7.33 4.73 -4.89
C ALA A 19 -7.21 6.14 -5.47
N ALA A 20 -6.03 6.54 -5.93
CA ALA A 20 -5.81 7.84 -6.57
C ALA A 20 -6.54 7.96 -7.92
N LEU A 21 -6.62 6.87 -8.70
CA LEU A 21 -7.29 6.85 -9.99
C LEU A 21 -8.83 6.93 -9.88
N VAL A 22 -9.42 6.37 -8.82
CA VAL A 22 -10.88 6.36 -8.62
C VAL A 22 -11.36 7.62 -7.90
N PHE A 23 -10.69 8.04 -6.84
CA PHE A 23 -11.15 9.12 -5.96
C PHE A 23 -10.35 10.43 -6.10
N GLY A 24 -9.36 10.46 -6.99
CA GLY A 24 -8.48 11.59 -7.20
C GLY A 24 -7.35 11.70 -6.17
N PRO A 25 -6.44 12.68 -6.34
CA PRO A 25 -5.18 12.75 -5.58
C PRO A 25 -5.38 12.95 -4.08
N ASN A 26 -6.32 13.82 -3.65
CA ASN A 26 -6.41 14.16 -2.23
C ASN A 26 -7.19 13.11 -1.44
N ARG A 27 -8.42 12.79 -1.88
CA ARG A 27 -9.29 11.85 -1.17
C ARG A 27 -8.84 10.40 -1.37
N GLY A 28 -8.39 10.06 -2.58
CA GLY A 28 -7.89 8.73 -2.91
C GLY A 28 -6.64 8.36 -2.15
N ILE A 29 -5.69 9.28 -1.97
CA ILE A 29 -4.48 8.99 -1.20
C ILE A 29 -4.81 8.74 0.28
N ILE A 30 -5.67 9.55 0.89
CA ILE A 30 -6.02 9.38 2.31
C ILE A 30 -6.78 8.06 2.53
N ALA A 31 -7.82 7.81 1.72
CA ALA A 31 -8.59 6.57 1.81
C ALA A 31 -7.73 5.34 1.49
N GLY A 32 -6.92 5.44 0.43
CA GLY A 32 -5.99 4.39 0.01
C GLY A 32 -4.93 4.08 1.05
N ALA A 33 -4.43 5.08 1.78
CA ALA A 33 -3.47 4.88 2.85
C ALA A 33 -4.08 4.06 3.99
N VAL A 34 -5.32 4.37 4.40
CA VAL A 34 -6.03 3.58 5.43
C VAL A 34 -6.22 2.13 4.97
N VAL A 35 -6.68 1.93 3.73
CA VAL A 35 -6.87 0.58 3.16
C VAL A 35 -5.54 -0.17 3.08
N MET A 36 -4.49 0.47 2.59
CA MET A 36 -3.16 -0.13 2.51
C MET A 36 -2.65 -0.55 3.88
N LEU A 37 -2.77 0.29 4.91
CA LEU A 37 -2.32 -0.06 6.27
C LEU A 37 -3.01 -1.33 6.78
N VAL A 38 -4.32 -1.44 6.57
CA VAL A 38 -5.09 -2.64 6.97
C VAL A 38 -4.67 -3.86 6.15
N VAL A 39 -4.58 -3.75 4.83
CA VAL A 39 -4.26 -4.87 3.94
C VAL A 39 -2.85 -5.39 4.19
N VAL A 40 -1.84 -4.51 4.26
CA VAL A 40 -0.45 -4.90 4.53
C VAL A 40 -0.36 -5.58 5.89
N LEU A 41 -1.00 -5.04 6.92
CA LEU A 41 -1.00 -5.66 8.24
C LEU A 41 -1.59 -7.07 8.21
N VAL A 42 -2.75 -7.27 7.59
CA VAL A 42 -3.40 -8.58 7.46
C VAL A 42 -2.50 -9.57 6.73
N LEU A 43 -1.90 -9.16 5.60
CA LEU A 43 -1.00 -10.03 4.84
C LEU A 43 0.27 -10.40 5.63
N LEU A 44 0.82 -9.47 6.41
CA LEU A 44 1.97 -9.74 7.27
C LEU A 44 1.63 -10.65 8.46
N VAL A 45 0.40 -10.58 8.99
CA VAL A 45 -0.08 -11.54 10.02
C VAL A 45 -0.04 -12.97 9.49
N PHE A 46 -0.37 -13.18 8.21
CA PHE A 46 -0.25 -14.50 7.56
C PHE A 46 1.19 -14.90 7.21
N GLN A 47 2.16 -13.98 7.28
CA GLN A 47 3.58 -14.29 7.06
C GLN A 47 4.32 -14.66 8.35
N VAL A 48 3.97 -14.05 9.48
CA VAL A 48 4.67 -14.30 10.75
C VAL A 48 4.22 -15.62 11.38
N THR A 49 5.18 -16.39 11.90
CA THR A 49 4.92 -17.59 12.70
C THR A 49 5.58 -17.41 14.08
N PRO A 50 4.82 -17.47 15.19
CA PRO A 50 3.36 -17.64 15.26
C PRO A 50 2.59 -16.45 14.67
N HIS A 51 1.34 -16.70 14.25
CA HIS A 51 0.45 -15.73 13.59
C HIS A 51 -0.05 -14.67 14.57
N GLU A 52 0.86 -13.77 14.97
CA GLU A 52 0.61 -12.78 16.01
C GLU A 52 0.64 -11.35 15.44
N VAL A 53 -0.38 -10.57 15.78
CA VAL A 53 -0.52 -9.17 15.34
C VAL A 53 0.64 -8.31 15.81
N GLY A 54 1.19 -8.57 17.01
CA GLY A 54 2.35 -7.83 17.54
C GLY A 54 3.59 -7.99 16.66
N SER A 55 3.91 -9.24 16.28
CA SER A 55 5.02 -9.57 15.39
C SER A 55 4.84 -8.98 14.00
N ALA A 56 3.62 -9.06 13.45
CA ALA A 56 3.28 -8.47 12.15
C ALA A 56 3.39 -6.93 12.17
N MET A 57 2.94 -6.27 13.24
CA MET A 57 3.10 -4.82 13.41
C MET A 57 4.57 -4.41 13.53
N GLY A 58 5.40 -5.22 14.21
CA GLY A 58 6.84 -5.01 14.27
C GLY A 58 7.48 -5.07 12.88
N LEU A 59 7.15 -6.11 12.10
CA LEU A 59 7.63 -6.28 10.73
C LEU A 59 7.13 -5.17 9.80
N MET A 60 5.85 -4.79 9.91
CA MET A 60 5.27 -3.70 9.14
C MET A 60 5.99 -2.37 9.41
N ARG A 61 6.30 -2.08 10.68
CA ARG A 61 7.07 -0.87 11.05
C ARG A 61 8.50 -0.95 10.58
N PHE A 62 9.13 -2.14 10.61
CA PHE A 62 10.50 -2.30 10.15
C PHE A 62 10.59 -2.07 8.63
N GLU A 63 9.71 -2.68 7.84
CA GLU A 63 9.71 -2.63 6.37
C GLU A 63 9.05 -1.35 5.78
N TRP A 64 8.78 -0.34 6.61
CA TRP A 64 8.10 0.90 6.19
C TRP A 64 8.76 1.63 5.03
N TYR A 65 10.10 1.57 4.97
CA TYR A 65 10.89 2.17 3.90
C TYR A 65 10.69 1.51 2.54
N ARG A 66 10.01 0.35 2.46
CA ARG A 66 9.69 -0.33 1.20
C ARG A 66 8.23 -0.12 0.81
N TRP A 67 7.29 -0.34 1.72
CA TRP A 67 5.87 -0.24 1.37
C TRP A 67 5.36 1.19 1.26
N VAL A 68 5.87 2.14 2.06
CA VAL A 68 5.46 3.56 1.95
C VAL A 68 5.86 4.14 0.58
N PRO A 69 7.13 4.05 0.13
CA PRO A 69 7.48 4.58 -1.19
C PRO A 69 6.73 3.87 -2.32
N SER A 70 6.53 2.55 -2.21
CA SER A 70 5.78 1.80 -3.22
C SER A 70 4.34 2.32 -3.38
N PHE A 71 3.64 2.55 -2.27
CA PHE A 71 2.32 3.17 -2.27
C PHE A 71 2.33 4.56 -2.89
N LEU A 72 3.29 5.41 -2.50
CA LEU A 72 3.40 6.77 -3.01
C LEU A 72 3.67 6.80 -4.51
N VAL A 73 4.49 5.90 -5.03
CA VAL A 73 4.73 5.75 -6.48
C VAL A 73 3.44 5.38 -7.19
N GLY A 74 2.71 4.37 -6.70
CA GLY A 74 1.40 4.00 -7.26
C GLY A 74 0.42 5.17 -7.24
N ALA A 75 0.30 5.86 -6.11
CA ALA A 75 -0.56 7.02 -5.94
C ALA A 75 -0.18 8.19 -6.86
N ALA A 76 1.11 8.45 -7.06
CA ALA A 76 1.59 9.49 -7.97
C ALA A 76 1.18 9.18 -9.42
N VAL A 77 1.40 7.93 -9.88
CA VAL A 77 0.99 7.48 -11.21
C VAL A 77 -0.53 7.59 -11.37
N GLY A 78 -1.30 7.10 -10.40
CA GLY A 78 -2.76 7.16 -10.42
C GLY A 78 -3.28 8.61 -10.46
N SER A 79 -2.63 9.51 -9.75
CA SER A 79 -2.95 10.94 -9.73
C SER A 79 -2.68 11.63 -11.06
N VAL A 80 -1.57 11.28 -11.74
CA VAL A 80 -1.25 11.79 -13.08
C VAL A 80 -2.31 11.34 -14.08
N ILE A 81 -2.66 10.04 -14.07
CA ILE A 81 -3.69 9.48 -14.95
C ILE A 81 -5.05 10.13 -14.69
N PHE A 82 -5.42 10.33 -13.42
CA PHE A 82 -6.67 10.99 -13.06
C PHE A 82 -6.74 12.42 -13.60
N ARG A 83 -5.64 13.18 -13.51
CA ARG A 83 -5.56 14.54 -14.05
C ARG A 83 -5.67 14.54 -15.58
N MET A 84 -5.01 13.62 -16.27
CA MET A 84 -5.12 13.49 -17.73
C MET A 84 -6.53 13.15 -18.22
N ARG A 85 -7.35 12.47 -17.41
CA ARG A 85 -8.72 12.09 -17.76
C ARG A 85 -9.75 13.19 -17.49
N ASN A 86 -9.47 14.10 -16.57
CA ASN A 86 -10.44 15.07 -16.05
C ASN A 86 -10.00 16.55 -16.23
N GLY A 87 -8.83 16.80 -16.80
CA GLY A 87 -8.34 18.12 -17.18
C GLY A 87 -8.33 18.27 -18.69
#